data_AF-A0A8D8X0S2-F1
#
_entry.id   AF-A0A8D8X0S2-F1
#
_cell.length_a   1.000
_cell.length_b   1.000
_cell.length_c   1.000
_cell.angle_alpha   90.00
_cell.angle_beta   90.00
_cell.angle_gamma   90.00
#
_symmetry.space_group_name_H-M   'P 1'
#
loop_
_entity.id
_entity.type
_entity.pdbx_description
1 polymer ?
#
loop_
_entity_poly.entity_id
_entity_poly.type
_entity_poly.pdbx_seq_one_letter_code
_entity_poly.pdbx_strand_id
1 'polypeptide(L)'
;MSSTGRAVDQSVTGTELKEDVNSHWTIKAATGKTCPRGEAIKCNDIIRLTHTSSNKNLHSHHFASPLSGAQEVSAYGKDGEGDTGDHWKVMCDTEFWDRKEAVQLYHVDTKAYLSASRQTYGRPISGQYEIVAVTWPDHNPVLWKTMEGVFLHSSQPMASKHVHSEL
;
A
#
# COMPACT_ATOMS: atom_id res chain seq x y z
N MET A 1 8.14 12.49 -37.00
CA MET A 1 8.51 11.50 -35.97
C MET A 1 8.10 12.09 -34.63
N SER A 2 6.90 11.78 -34.15
CA SER A 2 6.45 12.23 -32.82
C SER A 2 6.76 11.11 -31.84
N SER A 3 7.86 11.24 -31.11
CA SER A 3 8.10 10.42 -29.92
C SER A 3 7.19 10.97 -28.83
N THR A 4 5.97 10.45 -28.74
CA THR A 4 5.20 10.54 -27.49
C THR A 4 5.95 9.70 -26.46
N GLY A 5 6.92 10.32 -25.79
CA GLY A 5 7.60 9.73 -24.64
C GLY A 5 6.52 9.43 -23.61
N ARG A 6 6.23 8.15 -23.40
CA ARG A 6 5.38 7.72 -22.30
C ARG A 6 5.98 8.29 -21.03
N ALA A 7 5.21 9.04 -20.25
CA ALA A 7 5.64 9.43 -18.91
C ALA A 7 5.97 8.12 -18.17
N VAL A 8 7.23 7.95 -17.80
CA VAL A 8 7.67 6.79 -17.04
C VAL A 8 7.12 6.96 -15.63
N ASP A 9 6.42 5.94 -15.13
CA ASP A 9 5.90 5.98 -13.77
C ASP A 9 7.05 6.06 -12.77
N GLN A 10 6.82 6.68 -11.62
CA GLN A 10 7.86 6.84 -10.61
C GLN A 10 8.13 5.49 -9.92
N SER A 11 9.39 5.12 -9.77
CA SER A 11 9.78 3.87 -9.09
C SER A 11 9.34 3.85 -7.62
N VAL A 12 8.96 2.66 -7.13
CA VAL A 12 8.74 2.38 -5.70
C VAL A 12 9.80 1.39 -5.24
N THR A 13 10.41 1.67 -4.10
CA THR A 13 11.53 0.88 -3.56
C THR A 13 11.37 0.66 -2.06
N GLY A 14 12.08 -0.34 -1.53
CA GLY A 14 12.24 -0.56 -0.09
C GLY A 14 13.58 -0.02 0.40
N THR A 15 13.61 0.58 1.59
CA THR A 15 14.83 1.12 2.20
C THR A 15 14.98 0.64 3.63
N GLU A 16 16.22 0.43 4.08
CA GLU A 16 16.54 0.15 5.49
C GLU A 16 16.78 1.44 6.30
N LEU A 17 16.80 2.60 5.63
CA LEU A 17 16.94 3.88 6.30
C LEU A 17 15.75 4.10 7.22
N LYS A 18 16.04 4.23 8.52
CA LYS A 18 15.06 4.63 9.53
C LYS A 18 14.76 6.13 9.37
N GLU A 19 13.55 6.52 9.75
CA GLU A 19 13.13 7.94 9.79
C GLU A 19 13.23 8.67 8.44
N ASP A 20 12.93 8.00 7.32
CA ASP A 20 12.81 8.65 6.01
C ASP A 20 11.39 9.21 5.79
N VAL A 21 11.29 10.50 5.49
CA VAL A 21 10.02 11.15 5.16
C VAL A 21 9.34 10.51 3.95
N ASN A 22 10.12 9.94 3.01
CA ASN A 22 9.59 9.26 1.82
C ASN A 22 9.11 7.83 2.09
N SER A 23 9.17 7.36 3.34
CA SER A 23 8.58 6.08 3.75
C SER A 23 7.12 6.22 4.22
N HIS A 24 6.54 7.43 4.17
CA HIS A 24 5.19 7.69 4.66
C HIS A 24 4.14 7.58 3.55
N TRP A 25 3.14 6.73 3.79
CA TRP A 25 1.99 6.49 2.92
C TRP A 25 0.68 6.77 3.67
N THR A 26 -0.23 7.49 3.02
CA THR A 26 -1.58 7.76 3.53
C THR A 26 -2.55 6.72 2.96
N ILE A 27 -3.33 6.09 3.83
CA ILE A 27 -4.40 5.19 3.40
C ILE A 27 -5.63 6.01 3.01
N LYS A 28 -6.16 5.74 1.82
CA LYS A 28 -7.41 6.31 1.30
C LYS A 28 -8.36 5.20 0.86
N ALA A 29 -9.65 5.51 0.77
CA ALA A 29 -10.62 4.62 0.14
C ALA A 29 -10.30 4.43 -1.36
N ALA A 30 -10.83 3.35 -1.93
CA ALA A 30 -10.86 3.13 -3.38
C ALA A 30 -11.39 4.35 -4.16
N THR A 31 -10.98 4.48 -5.42
CA THR A 31 -11.39 5.57 -6.32
C THR A 31 -12.93 5.71 -6.35
N GLY A 32 -13.42 6.93 -6.21
CA GLY A 32 -14.86 7.22 -6.18
C GLY A 32 -15.57 6.91 -4.85
N LYS A 33 -14.85 6.41 -3.84
CA LYS A 33 -15.39 6.18 -2.48
C LYS A 33 -14.77 7.16 -1.48
N THR A 34 -15.47 7.36 -0.37
CA THR A 34 -15.02 8.14 0.77
C THR A 34 -14.94 7.26 2.00
N CYS A 35 -13.84 7.36 2.76
CA CYS A 35 -13.73 6.78 4.10
C CYS A 35 -13.64 7.91 5.13
N PRO A 36 -14.56 8.00 6.10
CA PRO A 36 -14.40 8.81 7.29
C PRO A 36 -13.01 8.66 7.93
N ARG A 37 -12.43 9.80 8.32
CA ARG A 37 -11.15 9.83 9.03
C ARG A 37 -11.28 9.12 10.38
N GLY A 38 -10.43 8.13 10.65
CA GLY A 38 -10.44 7.34 11.89
C GLY A 38 -11.34 6.11 11.85
N GLU A 39 -12.00 5.82 10.72
CA GLU A 39 -12.67 4.53 10.53
C GLU A 39 -11.63 3.41 10.44
N ALA A 40 -11.91 2.30 11.13
CA ALA A 40 -11.04 1.13 11.11
C ALA A 40 -11.15 0.43 9.75
N ILE A 41 -10.00 -0.01 9.21
CA ILE A 41 -9.94 -0.73 7.95
C ILE A 41 -10.30 -2.19 8.20
N LYS A 42 -11.38 -2.66 7.58
CA LYS A 42 -11.79 -4.05 7.69
C LYS A 42 -10.92 -4.93 6.82
N CYS A 43 -10.79 -6.17 7.23
CA CYS A 43 -10.20 -7.15 6.37
C CYS A 43 -11.02 -7.34 5.10
N ASN A 44 -10.33 -7.48 3.96
CA ASN A 44 -10.87 -7.47 2.60
C ASN A 44 -11.34 -6.10 2.07
N ASP A 45 -11.14 -5.01 2.82
CA ASP A 45 -11.38 -3.68 2.27
C ASP A 45 -10.42 -3.37 1.12
N ILE A 46 -10.93 -2.63 0.14
CA ILE A 46 -10.15 -2.10 -0.98
C ILE A 46 -9.74 -0.68 -0.65
N ILE A 47 -8.43 -0.46 -0.59
CA ILE A 47 -7.80 0.81 -0.25
C ILE A 47 -6.90 1.29 -1.38
N ARG A 48 -6.41 2.52 -1.23
CA ARG A 48 -5.29 3.08 -1.97
C ARG A 48 -4.24 3.54 -0.98
N LEU A 49 -2.98 3.38 -1.35
CA LEU A 49 -1.82 3.90 -0.60
C LEU A 49 -1.27 5.10 -1.37
N THR A 50 -1.46 6.31 -0.84
CA THR A 50 -0.94 7.54 -1.47
C THR A 50 0.37 7.95 -0.80
N HIS A 51 1.45 8.04 -1.56
CA HIS A 51 2.74 8.52 -1.08
C HIS A 51 2.65 9.98 -0.66
N THR A 52 3.10 10.29 0.56
CA THR A 52 2.79 11.57 1.21
C THR A 52 3.54 12.74 0.57
N SER A 53 4.79 12.55 0.11
CA SER A 53 5.59 13.65 -0.45
C SER A 53 5.30 13.93 -1.93
N SER A 54 4.94 12.91 -2.72
CA SER A 54 4.65 13.08 -4.17
C SER A 54 3.16 13.12 -4.52
N ASN A 55 2.27 12.80 -3.57
CA ASN A 55 0.83 12.63 -3.81
C ASN A 55 0.50 11.67 -4.96
N LYS A 56 1.31 10.62 -5.15
CA LYS A 56 1.09 9.55 -6.12
C LYS A 56 0.57 8.30 -5.43
N ASN A 57 -0.20 7.48 -6.12
CA ASN A 57 -0.75 6.25 -5.58
C ASN A 57 0.18 5.07 -5.88
N LEU A 58 0.28 4.12 -4.94
CA LEU A 58 0.90 2.83 -5.19
C LEU A 58 0.08 2.10 -6.24
N HIS A 59 0.72 1.77 -7.35
CA HIS A 59 0.06 1.32 -8.56
C HIS A 59 0.72 0.07 -9.11
N SER A 60 -0.06 -0.77 -9.80
CA SER A 60 0.48 -1.90 -10.53
C SER A 60 -0.32 -2.22 -11.78
N HIS A 61 0.32 -2.92 -12.71
CA HIS A 61 -0.19 -3.22 -14.05
C HIS A 61 0.62 -4.35 -14.69
N HIS A 62 0.25 -4.80 -15.87
CA HIS A 62 0.94 -5.90 -16.58
C HIS A 62 2.22 -5.45 -17.31
N PHE A 63 3.13 -4.78 -16.60
CA PHE A 63 4.49 -4.48 -17.06
C PHE A 63 5.51 -5.24 -16.22
N ALA A 64 6.65 -5.56 -16.83
CA ALA A 64 7.75 -6.23 -16.15
C ALA A 64 8.56 -5.23 -15.31
N SER A 65 8.93 -5.64 -14.10
CA SER A 65 9.77 -4.86 -13.20
C SER A 65 11.21 -4.79 -13.71
N PRO A 66 11.96 -3.73 -13.39
CA PRO A 66 13.21 -3.43 -14.07
C PRO A 66 14.38 -4.36 -13.69
N LEU A 67 14.37 -4.99 -12.51
CA LEU A 67 15.49 -5.84 -12.07
C LEU A 67 15.16 -7.33 -12.15
N SER A 68 14.00 -7.75 -11.63
CA SER A 68 13.64 -9.17 -11.57
C SER A 68 12.74 -9.64 -12.73
N GLY A 69 12.14 -8.72 -13.48
CA GLY A 69 11.14 -9.05 -14.50
C GLY A 69 9.82 -9.56 -13.93
N ALA A 70 9.59 -9.41 -12.62
CA ALA A 70 8.30 -9.66 -11.98
C ALA A 70 7.28 -8.58 -12.39
N GLN A 71 6.09 -8.52 -11.77
CA GLN A 71 5.16 -7.46 -12.11
C GLN A 71 5.61 -6.13 -11.49
N GLU A 72 5.63 -5.06 -12.29
CA GLU A 72 6.05 -3.73 -11.87
C GLU A 72 5.08 -3.13 -10.83
N VAL A 73 5.65 -2.52 -9.80
CA VAL A 73 4.95 -1.65 -8.86
C VAL A 73 5.55 -0.26 -8.96
N SER A 74 4.69 0.73 -9.12
CA SER A 74 5.09 2.12 -9.37
C SER A 74 4.27 3.09 -8.52
N ALA A 75 4.64 4.36 -8.56
CA ALA A 75 3.85 5.45 -8.02
C ALA A 75 3.24 6.24 -9.21
N TYR A 76 1.92 6.18 -9.32
CA TYR A 76 1.16 6.68 -10.46
C TYR A 76 0.21 7.82 -10.08
N GLY A 77 -0.30 8.53 -11.10
CA GLY A 77 -1.30 9.56 -10.92
C GLY A 77 -0.73 10.88 -10.40
N LYS A 78 -1.63 11.73 -9.90
CA LYS A 78 -1.34 13.08 -9.40
C LYS A 78 -2.37 13.48 -8.35
N ASP A 79 -1.93 14.14 -7.28
CA ASP A 79 -2.78 14.67 -6.20
C ASP A 79 -3.65 13.59 -5.52
N GLY A 80 -3.20 12.34 -5.57
CA GLY A 80 -3.92 11.17 -5.08
C GLY A 80 -5.07 10.73 -5.96
N GLU A 81 -5.25 11.30 -7.15
CA GLU A 81 -6.17 10.83 -8.17
C GLU A 81 -5.50 9.78 -9.07
N GLY A 82 -6.27 8.76 -9.43
CA GLY A 82 -5.84 7.67 -10.30
C GLY A 82 -6.98 6.71 -10.62
N ASP A 83 -6.67 5.47 -10.99
CA ASP A 83 -7.63 4.50 -11.55
C ASP A 83 -7.71 3.21 -10.71
N THR A 84 -8.17 2.11 -11.31
CA THR A 84 -8.33 0.82 -10.62
C THR A 84 -7.00 0.10 -10.37
N GLY A 85 -5.93 0.46 -11.10
CA GLY A 85 -4.58 -0.06 -10.83
C GLY A 85 -3.97 0.46 -9.52
N ASP A 86 -4.64 1.39 -8.84
CA ASP A 86 -4.28 1.85 -7.50
C ASP A 86 -4.93 1.01 -6.39
N HIS A 87 -5.79 0.04 -6.73
CA HIS A 87 -6.64 -0.65 -5.76
C HIS A 87 -5.95 -1.88 -5.18
N TRP A 88 -5.74 -1.82 -3.86
CA TRP A 88 -5.15 -2.91 -3.08
C TRP A 88 -6.17 -3.39 -2.06
N LYS A 89 -6.48 -4.68 -2.11
CA LYS A 89 -7.27 -5.34 -1.07
C LYS A 89 -6.37 -5.71 0.10
N VAL A 90 -6.78 -5.35 1.31
CA VAL A 90 -6.08 -5.74 2.54
C VAL A 90 -6.48 -7.17 2.91
N MET A 91 -5.51 -8.07 2.94
CA MET A 91 -5.69 -9.47 3.34
C MET A 91 -5.06 -9.68 4.72
N CYS A 92 -5.81 -10.27 5.64
CA CYS A 92 -5.51 -10.39 7.07
C CYS A 92 -6.34 -11.51 7.68
N ASP A 93 -5.95 -11.97 8.87
CA ASP A 93 -6.64 -13.05 9.59
C ASP A 93 -7.60 -12.53 10.68
N THR A 94 -7.57 -11.23 10.94
CA THR A 94 -8.42 -10.54 11.93
C THR A 94 -9.59 -9.82 11.26
N GLU A 95 -10.57 -9.37 12.04
CA GLU A 95 -11.71 -8.60 11.50
C GLU A 95 -11.27 -7.24 10.90
N PHE A 96 -10.29 -6.60 11.53
CA PHE A 96 -9.73 -5.32 11.13
C PHE A 96 -8.21 -5.40 11.02
N TRP A 97 -7.61 -4.54 10.19
CA TRP A 97 -6.16 -4.40 10.11
C TRP A 97 -5.62 -3.75 11.38
N ASP A 98 -5.07 -4.58 12.28
CA ASP A 98 -4.35 -4.12 13.46
C ASP A 98 -2.89 -3.79 13.12
N ARG A 99 -2.35 -2.73 13.70
CA ARG A 99 -0.96 -2.28 13.53
C ARG A 99 0.07 -3.37 13.86
N LYS A 100 -0.22 -4.24 14.83
CA LYS A 100 0.72 -5.27 15.29
C LYS A 100 0.73 -6.50 14.39
N GLU A 101 -0.33 -6.69 13.61
CA GLU A 101 -0.52 -7.86 12.77
C GLU A 101 0.09 -7.66 11.37
N ALA A 102 0.54 -8.77 10.79
CA ALA A 102 0.98 -8.78 9.41
C ALA A 102 -0.23 -8.83 8.47
N VAL A 103 -0.11 -8.16 7.33
CA VAL A 103 -1.11 -8.17 6.27
C VAL A 103 -0.46 -8.46 4.93
N GLN A 104 -1.26 -8.86 3.95
CA GLN A 104 -0.86 -8.85 2.55
C GLN A 104 -1.67 -7.79 1.81
N LEU A 105 -1.06 -7.18 0.80
CA LEU A 105 -1.72 -6.22 -0.07
C LEU A 105 -1.90 -6.87 -1.44
N TYR A 106 -3.15 -7.13 -1.79
CA TYR A 106 -3.53 -7.85 -3.00
C TYR A 106 -4.04 -6.89 -4.06
N HIS A 107 -3.28 -6.74 -5.15
CA HIS A 107 -3.63 -5.90 -6.27
C HIS A 107 -4.89 -6.44 -6.97
N VAL A 108 -5.96 -5.63 -7.00
CA VAL A 108 -7.29 -6.09 -7.38
C VAL A 108 -7.34 -6.49 -8.86
N ASP A 109 -6.72 -5.73 -9.75
CA ASP A 109 -6.85 -5.93 -11.19
C ASP A 109 -6.03 -7.15 -11.66
N THR A 110 -4.78 -7.25 -11.23
CA THR A 110 -3.84 -8.26 -11.73
C THR A 110 -3.76 -9.53 -10.88
N LYS A 111 -4.46 -9.56 -9.74
CA LYS A 111 -4.50 -10.72 -8.83
C LYS A 111 -3.12 -11.09 -8.25
N ALA A 112 -2.29 -10.08 -7.98
CA ALA A 112 -0.91 -10.24 -7.49
C ALA A 112 -0.74 -9.61 -6.10
N TYR A 113 0.23 -10.09 -5.33
CA TYR A 113 0.55 -9.62 -3.98
C TYR A 113 1.76 -8.69 -4.01
N LEU A 114 1.70 -7.58 -3.27
CA LEU A 114 2.84 -6.70 -3.07
C LEU A 114 3.97 -7.46 -2.36
N SER A 115 5.19 -7.37 -2.87
CA SER A 115 6.36 -8.06 -2.31
C SER A 115 7.63 -7.25 -2.52
N ALA A 116 8.60 -7.42 -1.62
CA ALA A 116 9.96 -7.01 -1.88
C ALA A 116 10.69 -8.15 -2.61
N SER A 117 11.28 -7.84 -3.76
CA SER A 117 12.13 -8.79 -4.46
C SER A 117 13.47 -8.95 -3.71
N ARG A 118 14.28 -9.93 -4.12
CA ARG A 118 15.64 -10.12 -3.58
C ARG A 118 16.68 -9.22 -4.26
N GLN A 119 16.26 -8.39 -5.21
CA GLN A 119 17.14 -7.51 -5.97
C GLN A 119 17.21 -6.13 -5.32
N THR A 120 18.38 -5.52 -5.41
CA THR A 120 18.60 -4.12 -4.99
C THR A 120 19.14 -3.30 -6.15
N TYR A 121 18.78 -2.03 -6.16
CA TYR A 121 19.26 -1.10 -7.18
C TYR A 121 20.73 -0.71 -6.95
N GLY A 122 21.40 -0.39 -8.05
CA GLY A 122 22.69 0.29 -8.06
C GLY A 122 22.55 1.81 -7.90
N ARG A 123 23.56 2.57 -8.35
CA ARG A 123 23.50 4.04 -8.34
C ARG A 123 22.32 4.53 -9.21
N PRO A 124 21.64 5.64 -8.86
CA PRO A 124 21.91 6.53 -7.71
C PRO A 124 21.26 6.09 -6.39
N ILE A 125 20.39 5.08 -6.39
CA ILE A 125 19.61 4.59 -5.24
C ILE A 125 20.18 3.28 -4.68
N SER A 126 21.50 3.24 -4.53
CA SER A 126 22.23 2.03 -4.18
C SER A 126 21.70 1.37 -2.90
N GLY A 127 21.41 0.07 -3.00
CA GLY A 127 20.98 -0.75 -1.86
C GLY A 127 19.48 -0.72 -1.60
N GLN A 128 18.70 0.16 -2.26
CA GLN A 128 17.24 0.10 -2.14
C GLN A 128 16.69 -1.15 -2.81
N TYR A 129 15.76 -1.84 -2.16
CA TYR A 129 15.11 -3.05 -2.65
C TYR A 129 14.10 -2.74 -3.75
N GLU A 130 14.02 -3.60 -4.75
CA GLU A 130 12.96 -3.57 -5.75
C GLU A 130 11.64 -4.06 -5.13
N ILE A 131 10.59 -3.24 -5.24
CA ILE A 131 9.23 -3.62 -4.88
C ILE A 131 8.50 -4.07 -6.14
N VAL A 132 7.80 -5.20 -6.04
CA VAL A 132 7.14 -5.89 -7.15
C VAL A 132 5.78 -6.43 -6.72
N ALA A 133 4.99 -6.88 -7.68
CA ALA A 133 3.83 -7.71 -7.42
C ALA A 133 4.06 -9.15 -7.93
N VAL A 134 3.59 -10.15 -7.18
CA VAL A 134 3.82 -11.57 -7.46
C VAL A 134 2.53 -12.38 -7.32
N THR A 135 2.32 -13.38 -8.19
CA THR A 135 1.13 -14.25 -8.14
C THR A 135 1.29 -15.47 -7.24
N TRP A 136 2.53 -15.80 -6.84
CA TRP A 136 2.86 -16.98 -6.03
C TRP A 136 3.39 -16.55 -4.66
N PRO A 137 2.50 -16.35 -3.66
CA PRO A 137 2.89 -15.82 -2.36
C PRO A 137 3.79 -16.78 -1.55
N ASP A 138 3.64 -18.10 -1.70
CA ASP A 138 4.36 -19.11 -0.90
C ASP A 138 5.89 -19.09 -1.07
N HIS A 139 6.38 -18.46 -2.13
CA HIS A 139 7.81 -18.35 -2.44
C HIS A 139 8.37 -16.93 -2.25
N ASN A 140 7.55 -15.97 -1.84
CA ASN A 140 7.90 -14.56 -1.81
C ASN A 140 7.53 -13.90 -0.48
N PRO A 141 8.31 -12.91 0.01
CA PRO A 141 7.96 -12.17 1.21
C PRO A 141 6.81 -11.19 0.90
N VAL A 142 5.57 -11.63 1.15
CA VAL A 142 4.34 -10.87 0.87
C VAL A 142 3.67 -10.32 2.13
N LEU A 143 4.23 -10.61 3.30
CA LEU A 143 3.74 -10.13 4.59
C LEU A 143 4.35 -8.77 4.90
N TRP A 144 3.48 -7.79 5.09
CA TRP A 144 3.82 -6.42 5.44
C TRP A 144 3.32 -6.12 6.85
N LYS A 145 4.09 -5.34 7.60
CA LYS A 145 3.70 -4.88 8.92
C LYS A 145 3.80 -3.37 9.01
N THR A 146 2.78 -2.76 9.59
CA THR A 146 2.78 -1.33 9.84
C THR A 146 3.82 -0.99 10.90
N MET A 147 4.66 0.00 10.62
CA MET A 147 5.73 0.44 11.52
C MET A 147 5.41 1.80 12.14
N GLU A 148 6.10 2.84 11.70
CA GLU A 148 5.96 4.22 12.16
C GLU A 148 4.82 4.92 11.41
N GLY A 149 4.11 5.82 12.08
CA GLY A 149 3.00 6.56 11.47
C GLY A 149 2.07 7.22 12.48
N VAL A 150 1.07 7.94 11.96
CA VAL A 150 0.02 8.61 12.75
C VAL A 150 -1.27 7.80 12.65
N PHE A 151 -1.73 7.30 13.80
CA PHE A 151 -2.96 6.50 13.91
C PHE A 151 -4.06 7.32 14.55
N LEU A 152 -5.21 7.35 13.89
CA LEU A 152 -6.34 8.18 14.27
C LEU A 152 -7.34 7.31 14.99
N HIS A 153 -7.71 7.72 16.19
CA HIS A 153 -8.78 7.05 16.93
C HIS A 153 -10.12 7.36 16.28
N SER A 154 -11.00 6.38 16.23
CA SER A 154 -12.39 6.59 15.82
C SER A 154 -13.03 7.67 16.70
N SER A 155 -13.70 8.62 16.07
CA SER A 155 -14.46 9.68 16.76
C SER A 155 -15.84 9.21 17.21
N GLN A 156 -16.19 7.92 17.03
CA GLN A 156 -17.43 7.39 17.57
C GLN A 156 -17.34 7.32 19.11
N PRO A 157 -18.30 7.94 19.84
CA PRO A 157 -18.36 7.79 21.28
C PRO A 157 -18.47 6.31 21.60
N MET A 158 -17.57 5.80 22.44
CA MET A 158 -17.73 4.48 23.04
C MET A 158 -19.12 4.45 23.67
N ALA A 159 -20.05 3.68 23.10
CA ALA A 159 -21.34 3.46 23.71
C ALA A 159 -21.07 2.80 25.07
N SER A 160 -21.14 3.61 26.13
CA SER A 160 -21.01 3.18 27.50
C SER A 160 -22.02 2.06 27.72
N LYS A 161 -21.53 0.82 27.88
CA LYS A 161 -22.35 -0.25 28.44
C LYS A 161 -22.62 0.12 29.90
N HIS A 162 -23.70 0.87 30.12
CA HIS A 162 -24.30 1.01 31.44
C HIS A 162 -24.77 -0.38 31.87
N VAL A 163 -23.96 -1.07 32.67
CA VAL A 163 -24.44 -2.13 33.55
C VAL A 163 -25.01 -1.40 34.77
N HIS A 164 -26.31 -1.13 34.74
CA HIS A 164 -27.06 -0.81 35.94
C HIS A 164 -27.52 -2.14 36.53
N SER A 165 -26.80 -2.63 37.54
CA SER A 165 -27.31 -3.67 38.44
C SER A 165 -27.95 -2.94 39.60
N GLU A 166 -29.28 -2.84 39.60
CA GLU A 166 -30.02 -2.58 40.84
C GLU A 166 -30.37 -3.91 41.50
N LEU A 167 -29.97 -3.97 42.78
CA LEU A 167 -30.23 -4.90 43.89
C LEU A 167 -31.24 -6.03 43.68
#